data_AF-A0A356FAE5-F1
#
_entry.id   AF-A0A356FAE5-F1
#
_cell.length_a   1.000
_cell.length_b   1.000
_cell.length_c   1.000
_cell.angle_alpha   90.00
_cell.angle_beta   90.00
_cell.angle_gamma   90.00
#
_symmetry.space_group_name_H-M   'P 1'
#
loop_
_entity.id
_entity.type
_entity.pdbx_description
1 polymer ?
#
loop_
_entity_poly.entity_id
_entity_poly.type
_entity_poly.pdbx_seq_one_letter_code
_entity_poly.pdbx_strand_id
1 'polypeptide(L)'
;MNRTLSVFCLLASLFAAQPAWSQPSSENNARLKKGLKDYPEADTDGDGILTLKEARAFLKKATGGEKKSSGGSGDSDKAIEVPKEELERDDLEEFEPEGSGGKGVKMLFIGHSLVAPVESHFRKRVAPGAGLKGYESRMQYSGGKTGAPLRHWNYTGGKQKTRPALMTGKWDCLAMGMYYYWSEVEDISRWIDFALKYNPGMKFYLQDGWPAADGGGANYGGSSREAKALREAAGEIWKDVEKDDRGREVLRFEAFEKAITGLDKGMDVKLKALNQKYPGKVFSIRSSHAMLELRRLLEKKKEIPLVNRVLASSKKARSSALYADQLHSGPAVIALEGYLYLAAVHKRDPRKLPAIGKGEEAKLDKLLRELAVKITVENPWSGVKKASDLK
;
A
#
# COMPACT_ATOMS: atom_id res chain seq x y z
N MET A 1 43.04 -13.41 66.82
CA MET A 1 43.08 -12.36 65.78
C MET A 1 43.00 -13.05 64.44
N ASN A 2 41.79 -13.36 63.96
CA ASN A 2 41.60 -14.20 62.78
C ASN A 2 41.16 -13.33 61.60
N ARG A 3 42.04 -13.29 60.60
CA ARG A 3 41.85 -12.60 59.33
C ARG A 3 40.88 -13.39 58.46
N THR A 4 39.83 -12.71 58.03
CA THR A 4 38.81 -13.12 57.07
C THR A 4 39.44 -13.32 55.68
N LEU A 5 39.35 -14.53 55.15
CA LEU A 5 39.58 -14.81 53.73
C LEU A 5 38.23 -14.81 53.01
N SER A 6 38.02 -13.81 52.15
CA SER A 6 37.07 -13.91 51.05
C SER A 6 37.64 -14.83 49.97
N VAL A 7 36.78 -15.60 49.27
CA VAL A 7 36.67 -15.62 47.79
C VAL A 7 35.86 -16.84 47.31
N PHE A 8 34.74 -16.50 46.65
CA PHE A 8 34.07 -17.15 45.51
C PHE A 8 33.46 -18.56 45.64
N CYS A 9 32.13 -18.55 45.79
CA CYS A 9 31.25 -19.63 45.32
C CYS A 9 31.30 -19.73 43.79
N LEU A 10 31.87 -20.83 43.28
CA LEU A 10 31.67 -21.33 41.92
C LEU A 10 30.24 -21.89 41.79
N LEU A 11 29.31 -21.06 41.32
CA LEU A 11 28.05 -21.54 40.75
C LEU A 11 28.32 -21.89 39.29
N ALA A 12 28.52 -23.19 39.04
CA ALA A 12 28.57 -23.77 37.71
C ALA A 12 27.21 -23.56 37.03
N SER A 13 27.13 -22.59 36.12
CA SER A 13 26.04 -22.43 35.18
C SER A 13 26.09 -23.58 34.17
N LEU A 14 25.22 -24.57 34.39
CA LEU A 14 24.77 -25.51 33.36
C LEU A 14 24.14 -24.70 32.21
N PHE A 15 24.94 -24.41 31.18
CA PHE A 15 24.43 -24.10 29.86
C PHE A 15 23.79 -25.37 29.29
N ALA A 16 22.51 -25.59 29.59
CA ALA A 16 21.68 -26.45 28.76
C ALA A 16 21.61 -25.77 27.39
N ALA A 17 22.32 -26.34 26.40
CA ALA A 17 22.16 -25.98 25.01
C ALA A 17 20.67 -26.10 24.64
N GLN A 18 20.03 -24.97 24.38
CA GLN A 18 18.68 -24.94 23.85
C GLN A 18 18.68 -25.62 22.47
N PRO A 19 17.67 -26.45 22.14
CA PRO A 19 17.65 -27.16 20.88
C PRO A 19 17.58 -26.15 19.72
N ALA A 20 18.55 -26.27 18.82
CA ALA A 20 18.53 -25.61 17.53
C ALA A 20 17.18 -25.88 16.86
N TRP A 21 16.52 -24.82 16.40
CA TRP A 21 15.25 -24.91 15.69
C TRP A 21 15.42 -25.89 14.53
N SER A 22 14.74 -27.04 14.61
CA SER A 22 14.85 -28.10 13.60
C SER A 22 14.52 -27.53 12.23
N GLN A 23 15.43 -27.68 11.27
CA GLN A 23 15.17 -27.26 9.90
C GLN A 23 13.91 -27.97 9.36
N PRO A 24 13.09 -27.31 8.53
CA PRO A 24 11.90 -27.94 7.98
C PRO A 24 12.24 -29.18 7.13
N SER A 25 11.66 -30.32 7.47
CA SER A 25 11.80 -31.63 6.83
C SER A 25 10.43 -32.33 6.72
N SER A 26 10.36 -33.46 6.04
CA SER A 26 9.13 -34.28 5.99
C SER A 26 8.62 -34.73 7.37
N GLU A 27 9.47 -34.73 8.39
CA GLU A 27 9.10 -35.12 9.76
C GLU A 27 8.26 -34.05 10.46
N ASN A 28 8.53 -32.77 10.19
CA ASN A 28 7.91 -31.62 10.87
C ASN A 28 7.12 -30.68 9.93
N ASN A 29 7.01 -31.02 8.64
CA ASN A 29 6.33 -30.21 7.64
C ASN A 29 5.41 -31.05 6.75
N ALA A 30 4.10 -30.82 6.85
CA ALA A 30 3.09 -31.59 6.11
C ALA A 30 3.25 -31.52 4.58
N ARG A 31 3.77 -30.40 4.06
CA ARG A 31 4.01 -30.21 2.62
C ARG A 31 5.19 -31.05 2.14
N LEU A 32 6.27 -31.13 2.92
CA LEU A 32 7.43 -31.99 2.60
C LEU A 32 7.08 -33.47 2.78
N LYS A 33 6.26 -33.80 3.78
CA LYS A 33 5.72 -35.16 3.96
C LYS A 33 4.90 -35.62 2.77
N LYS A 34 4.02 -34.75 2.26
CA LYS A 34 3.27 -35.01 1.03
C LYS A 34 4.20 -35.08 -0.18
N GLY A 35 5.18 -34.18 -0.28
CA GLY A 35 6.17 -34.17 -1.35
C GLY A 35 6.98 -35.47 -1.45
N LEU A 36 7.39 -36.05 -0.32
CA LEU A 36 8.09 -37.33 -0.28
C LEU A 36 7.20 -38.50 -0.72
N LYS A 37 5.91 -38.46 -0.36
CA LYS A 37 4.94 -39.48 -0.78
C LYS A 37 4.68 -39.44 -2.29
N ASP A 38 4.54 -38.24 -2.83
CA ASP A 38 4.19 -38.03 -4.24
C ASP A 38 5.42 -38.19 -5.17
N TYR A 39 6.62 -37.90 -4.66
CA TYR A 39 7.89 -37.97 -5.40
C TYR A 39 9.01 -38.58 -4.52
N PRO A 40 9.04 -39.91 -4.32
CA PRO A 40 10.07 -40.58 -3.52
C PRO A 40 11.49 -40.32 -4.04
N GLU A 41 11.65 -40.13 -5.35
CA GLU A 41 12.93 -39.83 -5.99
C GLU A 41 13.48 -38.42 -5.68
N ALA A 42 12.71 -37.60 -4.98
CA ALA A 42 13.15 -36.29 -4.52
C ALA A 42 14.09 -36.37 -3.32
N ASP A 43 14.04 -37.46 -2.56
CA ASP A 43 14.97 -37.82 -1.49
C ASP A 43 16.26 -38.36 -2.12
N THR A 44 17.29 -37.52 -2.16
CA THR A 44 18.49 -37.78 -2.99
C THR A 44 19.59 -38.50 -2.25
N ASP A 45 19.62 -38.41 -0.92
CA ASP A 45 20.52 -39.19 -0.09
C ASP A 45 19.87 -40.48 0.43
N GLY A 46 18.55 -40.65 0.23
CA GLY A 46 17.82 -41.89 0.48
C GLY A 46 17.60 -42.15 1.97
N ASP A 47 17.62 -41.10 2.79
CA ASP A 47 17.47 -41.21 4.24
C ASP A 47 16.00 -41.31 4.70
N GLY A 48 15.04 -41.21 3.77
CA GLY A 48 13.61 -41.25 4.04
C GLY A 48 13.05 -39.92 4.55
N ILE A 49 13.83 -38.83 4.54
CA ILE A 49 13.49 -37.53 5.10
C ILE A 49 13.68 -36.43 4.05
N LEU A 50 12.60 -36.09 3.33
CA LEU A 50 12.68 -35.02 2.34
C LEU A 50 12.94 -33.65 2.98
N THR A 51 14.14 -33.11 2.75
CA THR A 51 14.50 -31.75 3.17
C THR A 51 14.07 -30.69 2.16
N LEU A 52 14.02 -29.42 2.58
CA LEU A 52 13.81 -28.29 1.66
C LEU A 52 14.86 -28.20 0.56
N LYS A 53 16.10 -28.63 0.84
CA LYS A 53 17.21 -28.56 -0.12
C LYS A 53 16.99 -29.55 -1.25
N GLU A 54 16.59 -30.75 -0.91
CA GLU A 54 16.32 -31.85 -1.84
C GLU A 54 15.05 -31.61 -2.64
N ALA A 55 13.97 -31.19 -1.98
CA ALA A 55 12.73 -30.80 -2.66
C ALA A 55 12.99 -29.71 -3.74
N ARG A 56 13.87 -28.74 -3.45
CA ARG A 56 14.28 -27.72 -4.42
C ARG A 56 15.15 -28.27 -5.55
N ALA A 57 16.09 -29.15 -5.23
CA ALA A 57 16.97 -29.77 -6.23
C ALA A 57 16.17 -30.67 -7.18
N PHE A 58 15.23 -31.45 -6.64
CA PHE A 58 14.30 -32.28 -7.39
C PHE A 58 13.43 -31.45 -8.33
N LEU A 59 12.78 -30.39 -7.80
CA LEU A 59 11.98 -29.47 -8.63
C LEU A 59 12.80 -28.86 -9.76
N LYS A 60 14.04 -28.43 -9.49
CA LYS A 60 14.94 -27.86 -10.50
C LYS A 60 15.32 -28.86 -11.60
N LYS A 61 15.42 -30.14 -11.27
CA LYS A 61 15.76 -31.22 -12.20
C LYS A 61 14.52 -31.69 -13.00
N ALA A 62 13.37 -31.79 -12.34
CA ALA A 62 12.08 -32.16 -12.95
C ALA A 62 11.57 -31.09 -13.94
N THR A 63 11.89 -29.82 -13.73
CA THR A 63 11.58 -28.72 -14.67
C THR A 63 12.63 -28.58 -15.78
N GLY A 64 13.30 -29.67 -16.18
CA GLY A 64 14.47 -29.69 -17.06
C GLY A 64 14.58 -28.54 -18.06
N GLY A 65 15.60 -27.70 -17.90
CA GLY A 65 16.24 -26.94 -18.97
C GLY A 65 15.44 -25.88 -19.73
N GLU A 66 14.14 -25.71 -19.48
CA GLU A 66 13.36 -24.59 -20.01
C GLU A 66 12.95 -23.68 -18.87
N LYS A 67 13.24 -22.38 -19.02
CA LYS A 67 12.45 -21.33 -18.37
C LYS A 67 11.00 -21.44 -18.88
N LYS A 68 10.24 -22.42 -18.42
CA LYS A 68 8.79 -22.26 -18.29
C LYS A 68 8.57 -21.42 -17.06
N SER A 69 8.62 -20.10 -17.28
CA SER A 69 8.07 -19.09 -16.40
C SER A 69 6.56 -19.33 -16.26
N SER A 70 6.14 -20.32 -15.47
CA SER A 70 4.81 -20.31 -14.90
C SER A 70 4.79 -19.19 -13.85
N GLY A 71 4.15 -18.08 -14.23
CA GLY A 71 4.11 -16.84 -13.45
C GLY A 71 4.78 -15.64 -14.11
N GLY A 72 4.92 -15.64 -15.44
CA GLY A 72 5.23 -14.42 -16.19
C GLY A 72 3.99 -13.53 -16.29
N SER A 73 3.74 -12.67 -15.30
CA SER A 73 3.08 -11.40 -15.62
C SER A 73 4.12 -10.51 -16.29
N GLY A 74 4.44 -10.80 -17.57
CA GLY A 74 5.11 -9.82 -18.43
C GLY A 74 4.29 -8.53 -18.48
N ASP A 75 4.84 -7.41 -18.97
CA ASP A 75 4.19 -6.09 -19.13
C ASP A 75 3.01 -6.11 -20.15
N SER A 76 2.16 -7.14 -20.12
CA SER A 76 0.93 -7.25 -20.89
C SER A 76 -0.05 -6.15 -20.50
N ASP A 77 -0.52 -5.42 -21.51
CA ASP A 77 -1.66 -4.51 -21.44
C ASP A 77 -3.02 -5.24 -21.47
N LYS A 78 -3.02 -6.59 -21.55
CA LYS A 78 -4.25 -7.40 -21.59
C LYS A 78 -4.54 -8.05 -20.24
N ALA A 79 -5.80 -8.01 -19.85
CA ALA A 79 -6.31 -8.73 -18.68
C ALA A 79 -6.36 -10.23 -18.97
N ILE A 80 -5.99 -11.05 -17.98
CA ILE A 80 -6.25 -12.48 -18.00
C ILE A 80 -7.73 -12.76 -17.67
N GLU A 81 -8.21 -13.91 -18.13
CA GLU A 81 -9.38 -14.54 -17.54
C GLU A 81 -9.02 -15.12 -16.18
N VAL A 82 -9.96 -15.07 -15.22
CA VAL A 82 -9.72 -15.68 -13.91
C VAL A 82 -9.64 -17.18 -14.08
N PRO A 83 -8.53 -17.84 -13.67
CA PRO A 83 -8.38 -19.28 -13.81
C PRO A 83 -9.52 -20.03 -13.12
N LYS A 84 -10.01 -21.10 -13.74
CA LYS A 84 -11.15 -21.88 -13.22
C LYS A 84 -10.84 -22.44 -11.83
N GLU A 85 -9.62 -22.89 -11.61
CA GLU A 85 -9.15 -23.44 -10.33
C GLU A 85 -9.17 -22.38 -9.22
N GLU A 86 -9.05 -21.09 -9.56
CA GLU A 86 -9.17 -20.00 -8.60
C GLU A 86 -10.63 -19.72 -8.23
N LEU A 87 -11.58 -19.96 -9.14
CA LEU A 87 -13.00 -19.82 -8.87
C LEU A 87 -13.56 -20.99 -8.05
N GLU A 88 -12.95 -22.17 -8.16
CA GLU A 88 -13.38 -23.42 -7.54
C GLU A 88 -12.58 -23.80 -6.29
N ARG A 89 -11.79 -22.87 -5.75
CA ARG A 89 -10.96 -23.09 -4.57
C ARG A 89 -11.79 -23.35 -3.31
N ASP A 90 -11.30 -24.24 -2.46
CA ASP A 90 -11.94 -24.72 -1.23
C ASP A 90 -11.37 -24.08 0.05
N ASP A 91 -10.35 -23.23 -0.06
CA ASP A 91 -9.63 -22.59 1.03
C ASP A 91 -10.07 -21.13 1.31
N LEU A 92 -11.27 -20.74 0.90
CA LEU A 92 -11.75 -19.35 1.00
C LEU A 92 -11.78 -18.80 2.43
N GLU A 93 -11.95 -19.69 3.41
CA GLU A 93 -11.97 -19.36 4.84
C GLU A 93 -10.68 -18.67 5.31
N GLU A 94 -9.53 -19.00 4.70
CA GLU A 94 -8.24 -18.35 5.01
C GLU A 94 -8.22 -16.85 4.62
N PHE A 95 -9.10 -16.45 3.70
CA PHE A 95 -9.16 -15.10 3.16
C PHE A 95 -10.23 -14.23 3.80
N GLU A 96 -10.98 -14.78 4.75
CA GLU A 96 -11.97 -14.03 5.52
C GLU A 96 -11.30 -13.05 6.49
N PRO A 97 -11.91 -11.88 6.75
CA PRO A 97 -11.43 -11.01 7.80
C PRO A 97 -11.62 -11.65 9.18
N GLU A 98 -10.72 -11.36 10.11
CA GLU A 98 -10.81 -11.77 11.50
C GLU A 98 -12.10 -11.23 12.15
N GLY A 99 -12.87 -12.12 12.79
CA GLY A 99 -14.10 -11.74 13.49
C GLY A 99 -15.26 -11.36 12.56
N SER A 100 -15.46 -12.10 11.47
CA SER A 100 -16.62 -11.96 10.57
C SER A 100 -17.92 -11.90 11.38
N GLY A 101 -18.57 -10.72 11.43
CA GLY A 101 -19.74 -10.43 12.27
C GLY A 101 -19.57 -9.25 13.26
N GLY A 102 -18.35 -8.73 13.42
CA GLY A 102 -18.08 -7.52 14.21
C GLY A 102 -18.47 -6.21 13.49
N LYS A 103 -18.76 -5.14 14.24
CA LYS A 103 -19.22 -3.82 13.73
C LYS A 103 -18.12 -2.97 13.04
N GLY A 104 -16.95 -3.53 12.73
CA GLY A 104 -15.81 -2.78 12.21
C GLY A 104 -15.65 -2.93 10.70
N VAL A 105 -15.30 -1.85 9.99
CA VAL A 105 -15.09 -1.86 8.54
C VAL A 105 -13.90 -2.73 8.17
N LYS A 106 -14.10 -3.63 7.18
CA LYS A 106 -13.09 -4.55 6.62
C LYS A 106 -12.65 -4.07 5.24
N MET A 107 -11.36 -3.75 5.10
CA MET A 107 -10.82 -3.14 3.88
C MET A 107 -9.77 -3.99 3.18
N LEU A 108 -9.96 -4.23 1.89
CA LEU A 108 -8.90 -4.71 1.01
C LEU A 108 -8.17 -3.53 0.37
N PHE A 109 -6.88 -3.67 0.18
CA PHE A 109 -6.03 -2.76 -0.58
C PHE A 109 -5.32 -3.51 -1.70
N ILE A 110 -5.29 -2.93 -2.88
CA ILE A 110 -4.33 -3.28 -3.93
C ILE A 110 -3.54 -2.02 -4.27
N GLY A 111 -2.23 -2.14 -4.42
CA GLY A 111 -1.44 -0.97 -4.77
C GLY A 111 0.07 -1.17 -4.71
N HIS A 112 0.74 -0.03 -4.64
CA HIS A 112 2.19 0.11 -4.72
C HIS A 112 2.76 0.91 -3.55
N SER A 113 4.00 1.39 -3.69
CA SER A 113 4.77 2.05 -2.65
C SER A 113 4.21 3.40 -2.18
N LEU A 114 3.20 3.95 -2.86
CA LEU A 114 2.47 5.14 -2.41
C LEU A 114 1.23 4.79 -1.56
N VAL A 115 0.76 3.53 -1.60
CA VAL A 115 -0.41 3.05 -0.85
C VAL A 115 0.02 2.29 0.41
N ALA A 116 1.05 1.45 0.30
CA ALA A 116 1.46 0.58 1.41
C ALA A 116 1.83 1.33 2.70
N PRO A 117 2.55 2.46 2.65
CA PRO A 117 2.83 3.24 3.86
C PRO A 117 1.55 3.80 4.50
N VAL A 118 0.57 4.21 3.68
CA VAL A 118 -0.70 4.76 4.14
C VAL A 118 -1.56 3.70 4.82
N GLU A 119 -1.72 2.52 4.19
CA GLU A 119 -2.43 1.38 4.79
C GLU A 119 -1.81 1.01 6.15
N SER A 120 -0.48 0.85 6.18
CA SER A 120 0.23 0.46 7.40
C SER A 120 0.10 1.54 8.48
N HIS A 121 0.20 2.82 8.12
CA HIS A 121 0.03 3.92 9.06
C HIS A 121 -1.40 3.98 9.60
N PHE A 122 -2.39 3.88 8.72
CA PHE A 122 -3.80 3.91 9.09
C PHE A 122 -4.11 2.77 10.08
N ARG A 123 -3.80 1.53 9.70
CA ARG A 123 -4.06 0.35 10.52
C ARG A 123 -3.35 0.37 11.87
N LYS A 124 -2.10 0.83 11.92
CA LYS A 124 -1.28 0.77 13.16
C LYS A 124 -1.44 1.99 14.06
N ARG A 125 -1.87 3.14 13.54
CA ARG A 125 -1.88 4.41 14.27
C ARG A 125 -3.26 5.06 14.26
N VAL A 126 -3.80 5.36 13.08
CA VAL A 126 -5.04 6.14 12.96
C VAL A 126 -6.25 5.36 13.45
N ALA A 127 -6.45 4.11 12.99
CA ALA A 127 -7.60 3.31 13.36
C ALA A 127 -7.67 3.02 14.88
N PRO A 128 -6.58 2.59 15.55
CA PRO A 128 -6.58 2.47 17.00
C PRO A 128 -6.79 3.80 17.72
N GLY A 129 -6.13 4.88 17.28
CA GLY A 129 -6.28 6.22 17.87
C GLY A 129 -7.69 6.80 17.71
N ALA A 130 -8.40 6.39 16.67
CA ALA A 130 -9.80 6.73 16.43
C ALA A 130 -10.81 5.78 17.09
N GLY A 131 -10.33 4.75 17.81
CA GLY A 131 -11.18 3.77 18.48
C GLY A 131 -12.02 2.93 17.51
N LEU A 132 -11.52 2.68 16.29
CA LEU A 132 -12.20 1.86 15.28
C LEU A 132 -12.14 0.37 15.65
N LYS A 133 -12.99 -0.04 16.59
CA LYS A 133 -13.08 -1.44 17.04
C LYS A 133 -13.44 -2.37 15.88
N GLY A 134 -12.70 -3.45 15.73
CA GLY A 134 -12.92 -4.45 14.67
C GLY A 134 -12.44 -4.04 13.28
N TYR A 135 -11.81 -2.88 13.13
CA TYR A 135 -11.16 -2.50 11.87
C TYR A 135 -10.08 -3.51 11.50
N GLU A 136 -10.06 -3.89 10.24
CA GLU A 136 -9.00 -4.72 9.66
C GLU A 136 -8.76 -4.30 8.22
N SER A 137 -7.50 -4.41 7.81
CA SER A 137 -7.11 -4.28 6.41
C SER A 137 -6.13 -5.36 5.99
N ARG A 138 -6.22 -5.78 4.73
CA ARG A 138 -5.23 -6.62 4.05
C ARG A 138 -4.83 -5.99 2.74
N MET A 139 -3.57 -6.21 2.34
CA MET A 139 -3.01 -5.60 1.12
C MET A 139 -2.38 -6.64 0.21
N GLN A 140 -2.69 -6.56 -1.09
CA GLN A 140 -1.87 -7.11 -2.16
C GLN A 140 -0.93 -6.01 -2.68
N TYR A 141 0.37 -6.18 -2.43
CA TYR A 141 1.39 -5.18 -2.68
C TYR A 141 2.32 -5.57 -3.82
N SER A 142 2.66 -4.59 -4.66
CA SER A 142 3.77 -4.68 -5.62
C SER A 142 4.31 -3.29 -5.93
N GLY A 143 5.64 -3.13 -5.97
CA GLY A 143 6.27 -1.81 -6.12
C GLY A 143 6.09 -1.17 -7.51
N GLY A 144 5.99 0.16 -7.58
CA GLY A 144 5.89 0.91 -8.84
C GLY A 144 4.72 0.48 -9.74
N LYS A 145 4.93 0.51 -11.06
CA LYS A 145 3.92 0.20 -12.07
C LYS A 145 3.27 -1.18 -11.91
N THR A 146 3.97 -2.16 -11.33
CA THR A 146 3.44 -3.53 -11.17
C THR A 146 2.40 -3.64 -10.06
N GLY A 147 2.17 -2.56 -9.30
CA GLY A 147 1.08 -2.45 -8.34
C GLY A 147 -0.18 -1.77 -8.87
N ALA A 148 -0.27 -1.49 -10.17
CA ALA A 148 -1.49 -0.96 -10.80
C ALA A 148 -2.64 -1.99 -10.81
N PRO A 149 -3.92 -1.57 -10.88
CA PRO A 149 -5.09 -2.46 -10.87
C PRO A 149 -5.03 -3.63 -11.86
N LEU A 150 -4.70 -3.39 -13.14
CA LEU A 150 -4.60 -4.47 -14.13
C LEU A 150 -3.47 -5.45 -13.80
N ARG A 151 -2.38 -4.95 -13.23
CA ARG A 151 -1.22 -5.77 -12.87
C ARG A 151 -1.54 -6.72 -11.74
N HIS A 152 -2.22 -6.23 -10.72
CA HIS A 152 -2.76 -7.05 -9.65
C HIS A 152 -3.83 -8.03 -10.14
N TRP A 153 -4.63 -7.64 -11.13
CA TRP A 153 -5.61 -8.55 -11.76
C TRP A 153 -4.89 -9.72 -12.44
N ASN A 154 -3.76 -9.46 -13.08
CA ASN A 154 -3.01 -10.51 -13.78
C ASN A 154 -2.19 -11.43 -12.87
N TYR A 155 -2.27 -11.29 -11.54
CA TYR A 155 -1.64 -12.25 -10.63
C TYR A 155 -2.48 -13.53 -10.55
N THR A 156 -1.81 -14.67 -10.43
CA THR A 156 -2.40 -16.00 -10.26
C THR A 156 -1.67 -16.76 -9.15
N GLY A 157 -2.27 -17.88 -8.69
CA GLY A 157 -1.71 -18.70 -7.62
C GLY A 157 -1.49 -17.90 -6.33
N GLY A 158 -0.47 -18.26 -5.55
CA GLY A 158 -0.20 -17.63 -4.25
C GLY A 158 0.15 -16.14 -4.27
N LYS A 159 0.39 -15.55 -5.45
CA LYS A 159 0.54 -14.08 -5.60
C LYS A 159 -0.81 -13.36 -5.56
N GLN A 160 -1.89 -14.02 -5.96
CA GLN A 160 -3.23 -13.46 -5.94
C GLN A 160 -3.88 -13.72 -4.58
N LYS A 161 -4.12 -12.64 -3.85
CA LYS A 161 -4.70 -12.65 -2.50
C LYS A 161 -6.02 -11.89 -2.43
N THR A 162 -6.26 -10.97 -3.36
CA THR A 162 -7.43 -10.09 -3.31
C THR A 162 -8.68 -10.78 -3.86
N ARG A 163 -8.58 -11.48 -5.00
CA ARG A 163 -9.75 -12.21 -5.55
C ARG A 163 -10.34 -13.26 -4.60
N PRO A 164 -9.57 -14.18 -3.98
CA PRO A 164 -10.15 -15.11 -3.01
C PRO A 164 -10.79 -14.39 -1.81
N ALA A 165 -10.19 -13.29 -1.34
CA ALA A 165 -10.80 -12.46 -0.31
C ALA A 165 -12.15 -11.85 -0.75
N LEU A 166 -12.25 -11.37 -1.99
CA LEU A 166 -13.52 -10.87 -2.54
C LEU A 166 -14.59 -11.97 -2.63
N MET A 167 -14.20 -13.20 -3.00
CA MET A 167 -15.11 -14.35 -3.11
C MET A 167 -15.79 -14.71 -1.78
N THR A 168 -15.17 -14.36 -0.64
CA THR A 168 -15.80 -14.59 0.68
C THR A 168 -17.05 -13.74 0.92
N GLY A 169 -17.23 -12.63 0.19
CA GLY A 169 -18.32 -11.68 0.42
C GLY A 169 -18.24 -10.92 1.75
N LYS A 170 -17.19 -11.12 2.56
CA LYS A 170 -17.09 -10.60 3.95
C LYS A 170 -16.30 -9.28 4.08
N TRP A 171 -15.81 -8.73 2.97
CA TRP A 171 -15.07 -7.46 2.94
C TRP A 171 -15.95 -6.30 2.50
N ASP A 172 -15.88 -5.15 3.18
CA ASP A 172 -16.77 -4.00 2.96
C ASP A 172 -16.27 -3.05 1.86
N CYS A 173 -14.94 -2.92 1.73
CA CYS A 173 -14.33 -1.93 0.86
C CYS A 173 -13.11 -2.48 0.13
N LEU A 174 -12.89 -2.00 -1.09
CA LEU A 174 -11.65 -2.20 -1.85
C LEU A 174 -11.06 -0.84 -2.22
N ALA A 175 -9.88 -0.55 -1.68
CA ALA A 175 -9.07 0.58 -2.07
C ALA A 175 -8.06 0.16 -3.14
N MET A 176 -7.99 0.94 -4.23
CA MET A 176 -7.10 0.68 -5.36
C MET A 176 -6.16 1.87 -5.54
N GLY A 177 -4.85 1.61 -5.48
CA GLY A 177 -3.82 2.59 -5.87
C GLY A 177 -3.80 2.78 -7.37
N MET A 178 -4.14 3.98 -7.83
CA MET A 178 -4.09 4.32 -9.24
C MET A 178 -2.65 4.58 -9.67
N TYR A 179 -2.35 4.14 -10.90
CA TYR A 179 -1.11 4.45 -11.60
C TYR A 179 -1.44 5.17 -12.92
N TYR A 180 -0.43 5.73 -13.58
CA TYR A 180 -0.63 6.52 -14.81
C TYR A 180 -1.23 5.71 -15.98
N TYR A 181 -1.08 4.39 -15.95
CA TYR A 181 -1.64 3.43 -16.90
C TYR A 181 -1.97 2.15 -16.15
N TRP A 182 -2.59 1.17 -16.82
CA TRP A 182 -3.06 -0.08 -16.18
C TRP A 182 -4.06 0.15 -15.04
N SER A 183 -4.72 1.31 -15.10
CA SER A 183 -5.69 1.83 -14.16
C SER A 183 -6.83 2.49 -14.95
N GLU A 184 -7.17 1.94 -16.12
CA GLU A 184 -8.26 2.45 -16.94
C GLU A 184 -9.62 2.01 -16.39
N VAL A 185 -10.70 2.62 -16.91
CA VAL A 185 -12.06 2.36 -16.43
C VAL A 185 -12.38 0.86 -16.50
N GLU A 186 -11.90 0.16 -17.52
CA GLU A 186 -12.07 -1.27 -17.72
C GLU A 186 -11.26 -2.08 -16.69
N ASP A 187 -10.04 -1.65 -16.37
CA ASP A 187 -9.16 -2.32 -15.40
C ASP A 187 -9.74 -2.25 -14.00
N ILE A 188 -10.27 -1.08 -13.64
CA ILE A 188 -10.97 -0.84 -12.38
C ILE A 188 -12.30 -1.60 -12.36
N SER A 189 -13.04 -1.57 -13.48
CA SER A 189 -14.33 -2.25 -13.61
C SER A 189 -14.24 -3.74 -13.38
N ARG A 190 -13.17 -4.41 -13.84
CA ARG A 190 -13.00 -5.86 -13.62
C ARG A 190 -12.99 -6.23 -12.14
N TRP A 191 -12.32 -5.43 -11.31
CA TRP A 191 -12.33 -5.62 -9.87
C TRP A 191 -13.72 -5.38 -9.26
N ILE A 192 -14.41 -4.32 -9.70
CA ILE A 192 -15.76 -3.97 -9.22
C ILE A 192 -16.77 -5.06 -9.60
N ASP A 193 -16.84 -5.42 -10.88
CA ASP A 193 -17.73 -6.45 -11.42
C ASP A 193 -17.51 -7.79 -10.71
N PHE A 194 -16.25 -8.16 -10.43
CA PHE A 194 -15.93 -9.38 -9.70
C PHE A 194 -16.40 -9.30 -8.24
N ALA A 195 -16.08 -8.21 -7.54
CA ALA A 195 -16.43 -8.02 -6.13
C ALA A 195 -17.95 -8.01 -5.89
N LEU A 196 -18.70 -7.32 -6.76
CA LEU A 196 -20.15 -7.16 -6.62
C LEU A 196 -20.94 -8.46 -6.82
N LYS A 197 -20.35 -9.50 -7.43
CA LYS A 197 -20.94 -10.86 -7.47
C LYS A 197 -21.11 -11.46 -6.08
N TYR A 198 -20.20 -11.13 -5.15
CA TYR A 198 -20.12 -11.75 -3.83
C TYR A 198 -20.56 -10.79 -2.72
N ASN A 199 -20.32 -9.48 -2.88
CA ASN A 199 -20.84 -8.45 -1.98
C ASN A 199 -21.42 -7.27 -2.78
N PRO A 200 -22.74 -7.27 -3.05
CA PRO A 200 -23.42 -6.16 -3.72
C PRO A 200 -23.35 -4.83 -2.96
N GLY A 201 -23.06 -4.87 -1.65
CA GLY A 201 -22.94 -3.71 -0.76
C GLY A 201 -21.58 -3.02 -0.82
N MET A 202 -20.55 -3.68 -1.38
CA MET A 202 -19.16 -3.24 -1.32
C MET A 202 -18.94 -1.85 -1.92
N LYS A 203 -18.02 -1.08 -1.33
CA LYS A 203 -17.62 0.25 -1.80
C LYS A 203 -16.18 0.26 -2.32
N PHE A 204 -15.90 1.12 -3.28
CA PHE A 204 -14.61 1.18 -3.96
C PHE A 204 -14.00 2.56 -3.81
N TYR A 205 -12.71 2.60 -3.47
CA TYR A 205 -11.98 3.84 -3.23
C TYR A 205 -10.75 3.89 -4.13
N LEU A 206 -10.69 4.89 -5.00
CA LEU A 206 -9.53 5.10 -5.87
C LEU A 206 -8.59 6.10 -5.21
N GLN A 207 -7.39 5.65 -4.84
CA GLN A 207 -6.34 6.53 -4.32
C GLN A 207 -5.47 7.00 -5.48
N ASP A 208 -5.39 8.30 -5.69
CA ASP A 208 -4.47 8.89 -6.67
C ASP A 208 -3.04 9.07 -6.09
N GLY A 209 -2.17 9.68 -6.88
CA GLY A 209 -0.81 10.00 -6.49
C GLY A 209 -0.40 11.39 -6.98
N TRP A 210 0.84 11.77 -6.71
CA TRP A 210 1.40 13.07 -7.06
C TRP A 210 2.54 12.90 -8.10
N PRO A 211 2.87 13.96 -8.86
CA PRO A 211 4.10 14.00 -9.64
C PRO A 211 5.33 13.82 -8.75
N ALA A 212 6.38 13.18 -9.26
CA ALA A 212 7.69 13.16 -8.61
C ALA A 212 8.18 14.59 -8.31
N ALA A 213 8.99 14.74 -7.26
CA ALA A 213 9.45 16.05 -6.81
C ALA A 213 10.23 16.81 -7.89
N ASP A 214 10.90 16.12 -8.82
CA ASP A 214 11.65 16.65 -9.96
C ASP A 214 10.87 16.63 -11.29
N GLY A 215 9.57 16.34 -11.27
CA GLY A 215 8.78 16.18 -12.50
C GLY A 215 8.99 14.85 -13.23
N GLY A 216 9.68 13.89 -12.60
CA GLY A 216 9.82 12.52 -13.09
C GLY A 216 11.09 12.25 -13.88
N GLY A 217 11.99 13.24 -14.00
CA GLY A 217 13.25 13.14 -14.74
C GLY A 217 14.14 12.00 -14.22
N ALA A 218 14.42 11.99 -12.92
CA ALA A 218 15.28 10.98 -12.29
C ALA A 218 14.56 9.64 -12.03
N ASN A 219 13.24 9.66 -11.80
CA ASN A 219 12.50 8.46 -11.40
C ASN A 219 12.02 7.59 -12.56
N TYR A 220 11.64 8.20 -13.69
CA TYR A 220 11.00 7.47 -14.78
C TYR A 220 11.84 7.49 -16.06
N GLY A 221 12.75 8.46 -16.21
CA GLY A 221 13.47 8.69 -17.46
C GLY A 221 12.57 9.32 -18.54
N GLY A 222 13.20 10.08 -19.44
CA GLY A 222 12.49 11.01 -20.34
C GLY A 222 11.59 10.38 -21.42
N SER A 223 11.66 9.07 -21.66
CA SER A 223 10.86 8.36 -22.67
C SER A 223 9.84 7.37 -22.10
N SER A 224 9.71 7.32 -20.77
CA SER A 224 8.76 6.42 -20.10
C SER A 224 7.29 6.80 -20.36
N ARG A 225 6.39 5.82 -20.19
CA ARG A 225 4.93 6.06 -20.23
C ARG A 225 4.51 7.03 -19.13
N GLU A 226 5.15 6.96 -17.98
CA GLU A 226 4.97 7.87 -16.85
C GLU A 226 5.34 9.30 -17.22
N ALA A 227 6.53 9.51 -17.80
CA ALA A 227 6.96 10.84 -18.25
C ALA A 227 6.02 11.39 -19.34
N LYS A 228 5.49 10.52 -20.23
CA LYS A 228 4.48 10.93 -21.22
C LYS A 228 3.16 11.35 -20.57
N ALA A 229 2.65 10.59 -19.59
CA ALA A 229 1.43 10.94 -18.87
C ALA A 229 1.58 12.26 -18.09
N LEU A 230 2.73 12.48 -17.45
CA LEU A 230 3.04 13.74 -16.75
C LEU A 230 3.14 14.93 -17.72
N ARG A 231 3.74 14.73 -18.89
CA ARG A 231 3.78 15.74 -19.98
C ARG A 231 2.40 16.12 -20.46
N GLU A 232 1.54 15.13 -20.65
CA GLU A 232 0.16 15.36 -21.10
C GLU A 232 -0.64 16.11 -20.02
N ALA A 233 -0.48 15.75 -18.74
CA ALA A 233 -1.15 16.41 -17.64
C ALA A 233 -0.68 17.86 -17.42
N ALA A 234 0.62 18.12 -17.42
CA ALA A 234 1.19 19.41 -17.06
C ALA A 234 1.45 20.34 -18.28
N GLY A 235 1.53 19.80 -19.49
CA GLY A 235 2.17 20.49 -20.63
C GLY A 235 3.66 20.74 -20.34
N GLU A 236 4.34 21.58 -21.12
CA GLU A 236 5.81 21.78 -21.00
C GLU A 236 6.31 22.27 -19.63
N ILE A 237 5.41 22.79 -18.78
CA ILE A 237 5.73 23.28 -17.42
C ILE A 237 6.25 22.18 -16.49
N TRP A 238 6.12 20.90 -16.85
CA TRP A 238 6.74 19.80 -16.07
C TRP A 238 8.27 19.93 -15.95
N LYS A 239 8.90 20.75 -16.81
CA LYS A 239 10.34 21.06 -16.77
C LYS A 239 10.68 22.27 -15.91
N ASP A 240 9.69 22.99 -15.40
CA ASP A 240 9.94 24.18 -14.59
C ASP A 240 10.33 23.75 -13.16
N VAL A 241 11.63 23.67 -12.98
CA VAL A 241 12.31 23.22 -11.77
C VAL A 241 13.18 24.34 -11.21
N GLU A 242 13.45 24.24 -9.91
CA GLU A 242 14.47 24.99 -9.22
C GLU A 242 15.44 24.04 -8.51
N LYS A 243 16.60 24.57 -8.14
CA LYS A 243 17.58 23.82 -7.36
C LYS A 243 17.30 24.03 -5.88
N ASP A 244 17.20 22.94 -5.13
CA ASP A 244 17.18 23.00 -3.67
C ASP A 244 18.56 23.38 -3.10
N ASP A 245 18.65 23.45 -1.77
CA ASP A 245 19.90 23.76 -1.04
C ASP A 245 21.03 22.73 -1.25
N ARG A 246 20.74 21.60 -1.90
CA ARG A 246 21.69 20.56 -2.26
C ARG A 246 21.94 20.52 -3.78
N GLY A 247 21.44 21.49 -4.52
CA GLY A 247 21.60 21.58 -5.97
C GLY A 247 20.74 20.61 -6.78
N ARG A 248 19.76 19.94 -6.14
CA ARG A 248 18.88 18.96 -6.79
C ARG A 248 17.67 19.65 -7.39
N GLU A 249 17.23 19.17 -8.54
CA GLU A 249 16.02 19.66 -9.19
C GLU A 249 14.77 19.28 -8.40
N VAL A 250 13.92 20.28 -8.18
CA VAL A 250 12.58 20.16 -7.59
C VAL A 250 11.67 21.05 -8.43
N LEU A 251 10.50 20.56 -8.82
CA LEU A 251 9.49 21.36 -9.50
C LEU A 251 9.23 22.66 -8.75
N ARG A 252 8.94 23.75 -9.46
CA ARG A 252 8.35 24.95 -8.85
C ARG A 252 6.92 24.68 -8.37
N PHE A 253 6.40 25.52 -7.47
CA PHE A 253 5.05 25.31 -6.94
C PHE A 253 3.98 25.33 -8.04
N GLU A 254 4.02 26.33 -8.91
CA GLU A 254 3.06 26.51 -10.02
C GLU A 254 3.06 25.32 -10.99
N ALA A 255 4.25 24.81 -11.35
CA ALA A 255 4.42 23.64 -12.21
C ALA A 255 3.75 22.39 -11.62
N PHE A 256 3.98 22.15 -10.33
CA PHE A 256 3.37 21.04 -9.61
C PHE A 256 1.86 21.19 -9.46
N GLU A 257 1.36 22.39 -9.11
CA GLU A 257 -0.08 22.64 -8.98
C GLU A 257 -0.79 22.43 -10.32
N LYS A 258 -0.18 22.86 -11.43
CA LYS A 258 -0.69 22.61 -12.78
C LYS A 258 -0.66 21.13 -13.14
N ALA A 259 0.39 20.40 -12.77
CA ALA A 259 0.46 18.96 -12.98
C ALA A 259 -0.65 18.21 -12.20
N ILE A 260 -0.88 18.56 -10.94
CA ILE A 260 -1.99 18.00 -10.14
C ILE A 260 -3.34 18.30 -10.81
N THR A 261 -3.56 19.55 -11.25
CA THR A 261 -4.78 19.95 -11.96
C THR A 261 -5.02 19.12 -13.23
N GLY A 262 -3.97 18.80 -13.99
CA GLY A 262 -4.07 17.94 -15.17
C GLY A 262 -4.42 16.49 -14.82
N LEU A 263 -3.75 15.93 -13.80
CA LEU A 263 -4.02 14.58 -13.32
C LEU A 263 -5.44 14.45 -12.75
N ASP A 264 -5.93 15.49 -12.07
CA ASP A 264 -7.29 15.55 -11.53
C ASP A 264 -8.35 15.42 -12.62
N LYS A 265 -8.17 16.12 -13.75
CA LYS A 265 -9.07 16.00 -14.90
C LYS A 265 -9.16 14.56 -15.41
N GLY A 266 -8.02 13.89 -15.56
CA GLY A 266 -7.99 12.49 -15.99
C GLY A 266 -8.70 11.56 -14.99
N MET A 267 -8.46 11.76 -13.70
CA MET A 267 -9.11 11.01 -12.64
C MET A 267 -10.62 11.27 -12.57
N ASP A 268 -11.07 12.52 -12.74
CA ASP A 268 -12.48 12.90 -12.74
C ASP A 268 -13.25 12.29 -13.91
N VAL A 269 -12.62 12.21 -15.10
CA VAL A 269 -13.20 11.50 -16.25
C VAL A 269 -13.43 10.02 -15.91
N LYS A 270 -12.43 9.36 -15.30
CA LYS A 270 -12.55 7.95 -14.86
C LYS A 270 -13.64 7.78 -13.81
N LEU A 271 -13.65 8.62 -12.77
CA LEU A 271 -14.65 8.59 -11.69
C LEU A 271 -16.07 8.83 -12.20
N LYS A 272 -16.25 9.72 -13.19
CA LYS A 272 -17.54 9.96 -13.83
C LYS A 272 -18.03 8.71 -14.57
N ALA A 273 -17.19 8.12 -15.41
CA ALA A 273 -17.54 6.89 -16.15
C ALA A 273 -17.87 5.73 -15.19
N LEU A 274 -17.06 5.57 -14.14
CA LEU A 274 -17.27 4.53 -13.13
C LEU A 274 -18.54 4.77 -12.32
N ASN A 275 -18.88 6.00 -11.94
CA ASN A 275 -20.12 6.29 -11.22
C ASN A 275 -21.36 6.18 -12.12
N GLN A 276 -21.23 6.37 -13.43
CA GLN A 276 -22.30 6.04 -14.38
C GLN A 276 -22.55 4.53 -14.43
N LYS A 277 -21.48 3.72 -14.44
CA LYS A 277 -21.59 2.25 -14.47
C LYS A 277 -21.98 1.66 -13.10
N TYR A 278 -21.53 2.26 -12.00
CA TYR A 278 -21.74 1.79 -10.62
C TYR A 278 -22.24 2.93 -9.71
N PRO A 279 -23.50 3.38 -9.85
CA PRO A 279 -24.01 4.50 -9.10
C PRO A 279 -23.86 4.35 -7.58
N GLY A 280 -23.19 5.31 -6.94
CA GLY A 280 -23.04 5.37 -5.48
C GLY A 280 -22.05 4.37 -4.89
N LYS A 281 -21.24 3.70 -5.72
CA LYS A 281 -20.26 2.68 -5.27
C LYS A 281 -18.81 3.15 -5.30
N VAL A 282 -18.46 4.12 -6.14
CA VAL A 282 -17.08 4.49 -6.43
C VAL A 282 -16.76 5.88 -5.91
N PHE A 283 -15.73 5.97 -5.07
CA PHE A 283 -15.27 7.17 -4.39
C PHE A 283 -13.77 7.39 -4.64
N SER A 284 -13.26 8.57 -4.29
CA SER A 284 -11.81 8.84 -4.39
C SER A 284 -11.20 9.29 -3.07
N ILE A 285 -9.92 8.94 -2.91
CA ILE A 285 -9.01 9.47 -1.89
C ILE A 285 -7.97 10.31 -2.63
N ARG A 286 -8.04 11.64 -2.48
CA ARG A 286 -7.15 12.60 -3.14
C ARG A 286 -5.84 12.77 -2.36
N SER A 287 -5.04 11.70 -2.35
CA SER A 287 -3.67 11.70 -1.80
C SER A 287 -2.78 12.76 -2.47
N SER A 288 -3.00 13.02 -3.76
CA SER A 288 -2.37 14.10 -4.51
C SER A 288 -2.58 15.48 -3.85
N HIS A 289 -3.76 15.73 -3.27
CA HIS A 289 -4.11 16.99 -2.60
C HIS A 289 -3.50 17.10 -1.21
N ALA A 290 -3.18 15.99 -0.55
CA ALA A 290 -2.40 16.00 0.70
C ALA A 290 -1.01 16.61 0.47
N MET A 291 -0.35 16.20 -0.63
CA MET A 291 0.93 16.77 -1.05
C MET A 291 0.78 18.25 -1.48
N LEU A 292 -0.27 18.56 -2.25
CA LEU A 292 -0.53 19.92 -2.75
C LEU A 292 -0.72 20.94 -1.64
N GLU A 293 -1.59 20.67 -0.66
CA GLU A 293 -1.88 21.63 0.40
C GLU A 293 -0.66 21.90 1.29
N LEU A 294 0.08 20.84 1.67
CA LEU A 294 1.30 21.02 2.45
C LEU A 294 2.37 21.77 1.66
N ARG A 295 2.51 21.50 0.36
CA ARG A 295 3.46 22.24 -0.48
C ARG A 295 3.05 23.69 -0.68
N ARG A 296 1.74 23.98 -0.77
CA ARG A 296 1.20 25.35 -0.81
C ARG A 296 1.48 26.12 0.48
N LEU A 297 1.46 25.45 1.64
CA LEU A 297 1.84 26.08 2.91
C LEU A 297 3.33 26.45 2.94
N LEU A 298 4.22 25.57 2.46
CA LEU A 298 5.65 25.88 2.34
C LEU A 298 5.90 27.06 1.38
N GLU A 299 5.23 27.07 0.22
CA GLU A 299 5.35 28.16 -0.76
C GLU A 299 4.95 29.52 -0.17
N LYS A 300 3.85 29.54 0.59
CA LYS A 300 3.38 30.74 1.30
C LYS A 300 4.24 31.11 2.52
N LYS A 301 5.39 30.45 2.71
CA LYS A 301 6.30 30.60 3.86
C LYS A 301 5.57 30.50 5.21
N LYS A 302 4.49 29.71 5.26
CA LYS A 302 3.79 29.42 6.51
C LYS A 302 4.57 28.35 7.27
N GLU A 303 4.68 28.52 8.57
CA GLU A 303 5.28 27.50 9.43
C GLU A 303 4.42 26.23 9.43
N ILE A 304 5.01 25.14 8.95
CA ILE A 304 4.48 23.79 9.14
C ILE A 304 5.32 23.17 10.26
N PRO A 305 4.75 22.86 11.44
CA PRO A 305 5.53 22.29 12.53
C PRO A 305 6.31 21.05 12.07
N LEU A 306 7.61 21.01 12.38
CA LEU A 306 8.56 19.95 12.03
C LEU A 306 8.87 19.76 10.53
N VAL A 307 8.14 20.39 9.60
CA VAL A 307 8.34 20.22 8.15
C VAL A 307 8.76 21.54 7.52
N ASN A 308 9.94 21.56 6.90
CA ASN A 308 10.54 22.82 6.42
C ASN A 308 11.13 22.72 5.00
N ARG A 309 10.91 21.62 4.29
CA ARG A 309 11.43 21.42 2.95
C ARG A 309 10.54 20.53 2.10
N VAL A 310 10.63 20.70 0.79
CA VAL A 310 9.96 19.82 -0.16
C VAL A 310 10.63 18.45 -0.17
N LEU A 311 11.94 18.38 -0.44
CA LEU A 311 12.68 17.12 -0.59
C LEU A 311 13.70 16.89 0.53
N ALA A 312 13.66 15.72 1.17
CA ALA A 312 14.59 15.33 2.23
C ALA A 312 16.05 15.45 1.77
N SER A 313 16.91 16.09 2.56
CA SER A 313 18.36 16.22 2.26
C SER A 313 19.14 14.94 2.49
N SER A 314 18.60 14.04 3.32
CA SER A 314 19.21 12.75 3.66
C SER A 314 18.16 11.82 4.26
N LYS A 315 18.52 10.55 4.47
CA LYS A 315 17.65 9.58 5.17
C LYS A 315 17.23 10.07 6.57
N LYS A 316 18.10 10.79 7.28
CA LYS A 316 17.83 11.32 8.63
C LYS A 316 16.87 12.52 8.62
N ALA A 317 16.75 13.20 7.48
CA ALA A 317 15.90 14.39 7.31
C ALA A 317 14.53 14.09 6.70
N ARG A 318 14.13 12.80 6.58
CA ARG A 318 12.85 12.41 5.96
C ARG A 318 11.63 12.90 6.74
N SER A 319 11.73 12.98 8.06
CA SER A 319 10.63 13.48 8.91
C SER A 319 10.35 14.96 8.71
N SER A 320 11.33 15.74 8.23
CA SER A 320 11.20 17.19 8.05
C SER A 320 10.85 17.61 6.62
N ALA A 321 10.50 16.66 5.76
CA ALA A 321 10.25 16.89 4.34
C ALA A 321 8.91 16.32 3.87
N LEU A 322 8.35 16.91 2.81
CA LEU A 322 7.17 16.36 2.13
C LEU A 322 7.48 15.10 1.35
N TYR A 323 8.68 15.05 0.74
CA TYR A 323 9.21 13.94 -0.01
C TYR A 323 10.37 13.30 0.75
N ALA A 324 10.27 12.00 1.03
CA ALA A 324 11.32 11.20 1.64
C ALA A 324 12.45 10.85 0.65
N ASP A 325 12.11 10.80 -0.63
CA ASP A 325 12.98 10.73 -1.82
C ASP A 325 12.22 11.34 -3.01
N GLN A 326 12.75 11.27 -4.24
CA GLN A 326 12.14 11.96 -5.39
C GLN A 326 10.69 11.56 -5.70
N LEU A 327 10.15 10.47 -5.11
CA LEU A 327 8.78 10.02 -5.36
C LEU A 327 7.98 9.79 -4.07
N HIS A 328 8.57 9.13 -3.06
CA HIS A 328 7.86 8.68 -1.89
C HIS A 328 7.62 9.81 -0.89
N SER A 329 6.44 9.81 -0.27
CA SER A 329 6.05 10.80 0.72
C SER A 329 6.83 10.66 2.03
N GLY A 330 7.03 11.78 2.71
CA GLY A 330 7.49 11.85 4.09
C GLY A 330 6.37 11.52 5.09
N PRO A 331 6.72 11.31 6.38
CA PRO A 331 5.77 10.89 7.42
C PRO A 331 4.55 11.81 7.61
N ALA A 332 4.71 13.12 7.44
CA ALA A 332 3.60 14.08 7.59
C ALA A 332 2.52 13.88 6.51
N VAL A 333 2.94 13.65 5.27
CA VAL A 333 2.02 13.38 4.17
C VAL A 333 1.33 12.03 4.39
N ILE A 334 2.06 10.98 4.79
CA ILE A 334 1.49 9.66 5.09
C ILE A 334 0.42 9.75 6.20
N ALA A 335 0.67 10.54 7.24
CA ALA A 335 -0.30 10.77 8.32
C ALA A 335 -1.55 11.50 7.82
N LEU A 336 -1.37 12.54 7.00
CA LEU A 336 -2.48 13.26 6.35
C LEU A 336 -3.33 12.33 5.49
N GLU A 337 -2.71 11.49 4.65
CA GLU A 337 -3.39 10.50 3.83
C GLU A 337 -4.20 9.51 4.69
N GLY A 338 -3.65 9.07 5.83
CA GLY A 338 -4.39 8.25 6.80
C GLY A 338 -5.65 8.95 7.32
N TYR A 339 -5.59 10.25 7.59
CA TYR A 339 -6.77 11.02 7.99
C TYR A 339 -7.79 11.21 6.86
N LEU A 340 -7.36 11.22 5.59
CA LEU A 340 -8.29 11.20 4.45
C LEU A 340 -9.11 9.90 4.44
N TYR A 341 -8.47 8.75 4.69
CA TYR A 341 -9.19 7.47 4.84
C TYR A 341 -10.17 7.50 6.01
N LEU A 342 -9.77 8.07 7.15
CA LEU A 342 -10.64 8.20 8.32
C LEU A 342 -11.91 9.00 7.99
N ALA A 343 -11.76 10.13 7.33
CA ALA A 343 -12.85 11.02 6.98
C ALA A 343 -13.71 10.45 5.84
N ALA A 344 -13.11 9.99 4.75
CA ALA A 344 -13.83 9.55 3.56
C ALA A 344 -14.49 8.17 3.72
N VAL A 345 -13.81 7.20 4.36
CA VAL A 345 -14.33 5.83 4.51
C VAL A 345 -15.20 5.71 5.76
N HIS A 346 -14.67 6.14 6.91
CA HIS A 346 -15.33 5.92 8.20
C HIS A 346 -16.24 7.07 8.63
N LYS A 347 -16.28 8.16 7.87
CA LYS A 347 -17.09 9.36 8.16
C LYS A 347 -16.85 9.88 9.59
N ARG A 348 -15.59 9.79 10.04
CA ARG A 348 -15.13 10.27 11.34
C ARG A 348 -14.39 11.58 11.18
N ASP A 349 -14.65 12.54 12.06
CA ASP A 349 -13.94 13.81 12.04
C ASP A 349 -12.56 13.65 12.68
N PRO A 350 -11.45 13.69 11.92
CA PRO A 350 -10.11 13.53 12.48
C PRO A 350 -9.78 14.62 13.50
N ARG A 351 -10.42 15.79 13.45
CA ARG A 351 -10.19 16.92 14.39
C ARG A 351 -10.70 16.63 15.81
N LYS A 352 -11.65 15.70 15.95
CA LYS A 352 -12.22 15.29 17.25
C LYS A 352 -11.37 14.26 17.98
N LEU A 353 -10.32 13.73 17.34
CA LEU A 353 -9.41 12.78 17.96
C LEU A 353 -8.47 13.49 18.96
N PRO A 354 -7.98 12.79 20.00
CA PRO A 354 -6.87 13.29 20.80
C PRO A 354 -5.63 13.48 19.92
N ALA A 355 -4.85 14.54 20.14
CA ALA A 355 -3.62 14.77 19.38
C ALA A 355 -2.62 13.62 19.56
N ILE A 356 -1.93 13.25 18.49
CA ILE A 356 -0.82 12.28 18.54
C ILE A 356 0.48 13.05 18.77
N GLY A 357 1.28 12.60 19.74
CA GLY A 357 2.57 13.23 20.09
C GLY A 357 2.41 14.36 21.12
N LYS A 358 3.49 15.13 21.32
CA LYS A 358 3.53 16.29 22.24
C LYS A 358 4.21 17.50 21.58
N GLY A 359 3.95 18.71 22.10
CA GLY A 359 4.60 19.94 21.62
C GLY A 359 4.38 20.16 20.11
N GLU A 360 5.47 20.30 19.35
CA GLU A 360 5.43 20.51 17.90
C GLU A 360 4.80 19.33 17.13
N GLU A 361 4.93 18.09 17.61
CA GLU A 361 4.28 16.93 16.98
C GLU A 361 2.75 17.05 17.06
N ALA A 362 2.23 17.47 18.21
CA ALA A 362 0.79 17.67 18.40
C ALA A 362 0.26 18.85 17.56
N LYS A 363 1.08 19.90 17.36
CA LYS A 363 0.73 21.02 16.47
C LYS A 363 0.69 20.57 15.01
N LEU A 364 1.69 19.79 14.56
CA LEU A 364 1.69 19.20 13.21
C LEU A 364 0.45 18.33 13.04
N ASP A 365 0.21 17.40 13.95
CA ASP A 365 -0.92 16.48 13.89
C ASP A 365 -2.26 17.20 13.77
N LYS A 366 -2.49 18.26 14.57
CA LYS A 366 -3.68 19.10 14.47
C LYS A 366 -3.83 19.74 13.08
N LEU A 367 -2.75 20.32 12.55
CA LEU A 367 -2.75 20.90 11.20
C LEU A 367 -3.12 19.86 10.13
N LEU A 368 -2.55 18.66 10.19
CA LEU A 368 -2.86 17.58 9.25
C LEU A 368 -4.35 17.18 9.32
N ARG A 369 -4.93 17.12 10.52
CA ARG A 369 -6.36 16.78 10.67
C ARG A 369 -7.29 17.84 10.10
N GLU A 370 -6.95 19.12 10.25
CA GLU A 370 -7.69 20.22 9.62
C GLU A 370 -7.63 20.12 8.08
N LEU A 371 -6.42 19.90 7.54
CA LEU A 371 -6.25 19.72 6.10
C LEU A 371 -7.02 18.49 5.59
N ALA A 372 -7.05 17.40 6.35
CA ALA A 372 -7.78 16.19 5.97
C ALA A 372 -9.28 16.46 5.79
N VAL A 373 -9.89 17.23 6.69
CA VAL A 373 -11.30 17.63 6.56
C VAL A 373 -11.50 18.53 5.37
N LYS A 374 -10.64 19.54 5.19
CA LYS A 374 -10.70 20.44 4.02
C LYS A 374 -10.67 19.65 2.71
N ILE A 375 -9.62 18.85 2.50
CA ILE A 375 -9.41 18.06 1.28
C ILE A 375 -10.59 17.10 1.05
N THR A 376 -11.08 16.45 2.11
CA THR A 376 -12.18 15.49 1.99
C THR A 376 -13.48 16.17 1.58
N VAL A 377 -13.78 17.35 2.12
CA VAL A 377 -15.01 18.11 1.81
C VAL A 377 -14.95 18.76 0.43
N GLU A 378 -13.78 19.27 0.04
CA GLU A 378 -13.57 19.89 -1.29
C GLU A 378 -13.53 18.85 -2.42
N ASN A 379 -13.18 17.60 -2.11
CA ASN A 379 -13.22 16.51 -3.08
C ASN A 379 -14.67 16.07 -3.38
N PRO A 380 -15.21 16.33 -4.59
CA PRO A 380 -16.60 16.02 -4.91
C PRO A 380 -16.90 14.51 -4.89
N TRP A 381 -15.88 13.67 -5.00
CA TRP A 381 -15.96 12.21 -5.07
C TRP A 381 -15.63 11.49 -3.76
N SER A 382 -15.39 12.20 -2.65
CA SER A 382 -15.10 11.58 -1.35
C SER A 382 -16.32 10.90 -0.71
N GLY A 383 -17.52 11.25 -1.19
CA GLY A 383 -18.78 10.90 -0.55
C GLY A 383 -19.03 11.64 0.77
N VAL A 384 -18.33 12.75 1.04
CA VAL A 384 -18.56 13.69 2.14
C VAL A 384 -18.82 15.05 1.51
N LYS A 385 -19.95 15.70 1.79
CA LYS A 385 -20.31 16.97 1.13
C LYS A 385 -20.07 18.19 2.00
N LYS A 386 -20.10 18.00 3.31
CA LYS A 386 -19.83 19.06 4.30
C LYS A 386 -19.19 18.48 5.54
N ALA A 387 -18.47 19.32 6.29
CA ALA A 387 -17.79 18.89 7.51
C ALA A 387 -18.75 18.33 8.58
N SER A 388 -20.02 18.78 8.59
CA SER A 388 -21.04 18.27 9.51
C SER A 388 -21.53 16.86 9.17
N ASP A 389 -21.15 16.29 8.03
CA ASP A 389 -21.38 14.87 7.72
C ASP A 389 -20.42 13.95 8.49
N LEU A 390 -19.38 14.51 9.13
CA LEU A 390 -18.37 13.78 9.89
C LEU A 390 -18.75 13.68 11.37
N LYS A 391 -18.74 12.45 11.89
CA LYS A 391 -19.11 12.10 13.27
C LYS A 391 -17.97 12.31 14.25
#